data_AF-A0A7S2M4L5-F1
#
_entry.id   AF-A0A7S2M4L5-F1
#
_cell.length_a   1.000
_cell.length_b   1.000
_cell.length_c   1.000
_cell.angle_alpha   90.00
_cell.angle_beta   90.00
_cell.angle_gamma   90.00
#
_symmetry.space_group_name_H-M   'P 1'
#
loop_
_entity.id
_entity.type
_entity.pdbx_description
1 polymer ?
#
loop_
_entity_poly.entity_id
_entity_poly.type
_entity_poly.pdbx_seq_one_letter_code
_entity_poly.pdbx_strand_id
1 'polypeptide(L)'
;MQNFSLAGCDETANDILENIPSDSERRAATDGGTRRRGAGGYSFRRPAPFRIFRRQVDGGAESFEDDRSASNGSVDTNLRTVMMSQSAGEDPEERKITAIDRQKKEGDIYNISAEGDINPLSNDYFGVVANYFSVGLMMGGSTSLLYPVLIVKAGATASLMTASYAVIMVFWSYKIVFGFLSDCFPIFGYKRKPYIVIGWLFCAAVLIALAREGNDVDPRNLVIMFALANLGYVWADVASDGFMVFIAHREPIEKRGTMQTLVYSVSKLGQIAINLLILFGFSGPEMNCPGYQPDPSIPCTNNIYIIKRVDPELYTNNPYSWCYEMCDDATFEWDLSIPEFAISICFVIFASIPLYLRLKEDKVQAEPRLEFLAKFWSQLKRKAAWQVILYGMISHITFGVSNAAKMPANYVWLDLHTFQHSIMVIFEKFFFFVGLNLVRKYALNVSWRKQVLAGSLLVLVFNSLYFIIIFDIWRNSWFYIFTDVSALFMYTLNFLASHACMGKYWHKSFDFWLSFSSSHR
;
A
#
# COMPACT_ATOMS: atom_id res chain seq x y z
N MET A 1 23.41 1.69 -43.25
CA MET A 1 22.42 1.33 -44.28
C MET A 1 22.07 -0.14 -44.15
N GLN A 2 20.96 -0.44 -43.47
CA GLN A 2 20.11 -1.61 -43.68
C GLN A 2 18.88 -1.41 -42.79
N ASN A 3 17.73 -1.24 -43.44
CA ASN A 3 16.42 -1.05 -42.83
C ASN A 3 15.99 -2.35 -42.16
N PHE A 4 15.74 -2.30 -40.84
CA PHE A 4 14.85 -3.25 -40.18
C PHE A 4 13.51 -2.54 -39.95
N SER A 5 12.56 -2.86 -40.81
CA SER A 5 11.14 -2.51 -40.68
C SER A 5 10.56 -3.28 -39.49
N LEU A 6 10.19 -2.59 -38.42
CA LEU A 6 9.32 -3.09 -37.36
C LEU A 6 7.85 -2.91 -37.77
N ALA A 7 7.43 -3.63 -38.81
CA ALA A 7 6.01 -3.83 -39.10
C ALA A 7 5.53 -4.99 -38.20
N GLY A 8 4.91 -4.65 -37.06
CA GLY A 8 4.36 -5.67 -36.16
C GLY A 8 3.94 -5.20 -34.77
N CYS A 9 4.19 -3.95 -34.38
CA CYS A 9 3.73 -3.40 -33.10
C CYS A 9 2.54 -2.42 -33.19
N ASP A 10 2.14 -1.99 -34.39
CA ASP A 10 1.03 -1.03 -34.55
C ASP A 10 -0.36 -1.70 -34.59
N GLU A 11 -0.49 -2.94 -35.06
CA GLU A 11 -1.80 -3.59 -35.20
C GLU A 11 -2.44 -3.95 -33.85
N THR A 12 -1.65 -4.31 -32.82
CA THR A 12 -2.20 -4.65 -31.50
C THR A 12 -2.60 -3.45 -30.65
N ALA A 13 -2.09 -2.24 -30.95
CA ALA A 13 -2.51 -1.02 -30.26
C ALA A 13 -3.89 -0.55 -30.75
N ASN A 14 -4.16 -0.72 -32.05
CA ASN A 14 -5.45 -0.39 -32.64
C ASN A 14 -6.57 -1.33 -32.17
N ASP A 15 -6.31 -2.63 -32.00
CA ASP A 15 -7.30 -3.60 -31.49
C ASP A 15 -7.73 -3.33 -30.02
N ILE A 16 -6.85 -2.75 -29.21
CA ILE A 16 -7.16 -2.36 -27.81
C ILE A 16 -7.96 -1.04 -27.79
N LEU A 17 -7.71 -0.14 -28.74
CA LEU A 17 -8.39 1.15 -28.86
C LEU A 17 -9.76 1.06 -29.56
N GLU A 18 -9.98 0.06 -30.43
CA GLU A 18 -11.28 -0.17 -31.08
C GLU A 18 -12.38 -0.68 -30.15
N ASN A 19 -12.01 -1.28 -29.01
CA ASN A 19 -12.95 -1.85 -28.04
C ASN A 19 -13.30 -0.91 -26.86
N ILE A 20 -13.10 0.39 -27.01
CA ILE A 20 -13.50 1.39 -26.00
C ILE A 20 -14.97 1.76 -26.26
N PRO A 21 -15.95 1.31 -25.44
CA PRO A 21 -17.35 1.66 -25.64
C PRO A 21 -17.57 3.15 -25.40
N SER A 22 -18.46 3.77 -26.18
CA SER A 22 -18.87 5.17 -25.98
C SER A 22 -19.59 5.36 -24.64
N ASP A 23 -19.66 6.58 -24.12
CA ASP A 23 -20.42 6.82 -22.88
C ASP A 23 -21.91 6.54 -23.05
N SER A 24 -22.44 6.66 -24.27
CA SER A 24 -23.79 6.20 -24.63
C SER A 24 -23.92 4.67 -24.63
N GLU A 25 -22.91 3.91 -25.09
CA GLU A 25 -22.89 2.43 -25.02
C GLU A 25 -22.69 1.93 -23.58
N ARG A 26 -21.95 2.68 -22.75
CA ARG A 26 -21.79 2.42 -21.31
C ARG A 26 -23.07 2.72 -20.54
N ARG A 27 -23.74 3.85 -20.81
CA ARG A 27 -25.05 4.22 -20.24
C ARG A 27 -26.19 3.32 -20.75
N ALA A 28 -26.11 2.81 -21.98
CA ALA A 28 -27.08 1.84 -22.51
C ALA A 28 -26.95 0.45 -21.85
N ALA A 29 -25.76 0.10 -21.34
CA ALA A 29 -25.57 -1.12 -20.55
C ALA A 29 -26.16 -1.02 -19.12
N THR A 30 -26.46 0.20 -18.64
CA THR A 30 -27.08 0.48 -17.33
C THR A 30 -28.58 0.70 -17.37
N ASP A 31 -29.16 0.94 -18.54
CA ASP A 31 -30.62 0.95 -18.69
C ASP A 31 -31.14 -0.48 -18.56
N GLY A 32 -31.43 -0.85 -17.31
CA GLY A 32 -32.25 -1.99 -16.94
C GLY A 32 -33.64 -1.86 -17.57
N GLY A 33 -33.75 -2.29 -18.83
CA GLY A 33 -34.98 -2.71 -19.50
C GLY A 33 -36.24 -1.89 -19.20
N THR A 34 -36.34 -0.67 -19.70
CA THR A 34 -37.66 -0.18 -20.14
C THR A 34 -37.93 -0.70 -21.54
N ARG A 35 -38.76 -1.74 -21.58
CA ARG A 35 -39.38 -2.36 -22.76
C ARG A 35 -39.75 -1.32 -23.84
N ARG A 36 -38.99 -1.25 -24.93
CA ARG A 36 -39.53 -0.98 -26.27
C ARG A 36 -39.12 -2.11 -27.21
N ARG A 37 -40.12 -2.86 -27.68
CA ARG A 37 -39.98 -3.93 -28.67
C ARG A 37 -39.46 -3.34 -29.98
N GLY A 38 -38.25 -3.72 -30.36
CA GLY A 38 -37.68 -3.56 -31.71
C GLY A 38 -36.69 -4.71 -31.94
N ALA A 39 -36.83 -5.41 -33.06
CA ALA A 39 -36.18 -6.70 -33.32
C ALA A 39 -34.67 -6.56 -33.61
N GLY A 40 -33.86 -7.40 -32.96
CA GLY A 40 -32.42 -7.57 -33.22
C GLY A 40 -31.73 -8.19 -32.02
N GLY A 41 -31.36 -9.47 -32.11
CA GLY A 41 -31.01 -10.30 -30.96
C GLY A 41 -29.58 -10.13 -30.45
N TYR A 42 -29.44 -10.00 -29.13
CA TYR A 42 -28.35 -10.58 -28.35
C TYR A 42 -28.91 -11.08 -27.01
N SER A 43 -28.78 -12.38 -26.76
CA SER A 43 -29.28 -13.05 -25.55
C SER A 43 -28.16 -13.11 -24.50
N PHE A 44 -28.25 -12.31 -23.45
CA PHE A 44 -27.38 -12.46 -22.28
C PHE A 44 -27.84 -13.70 -21.49
N ARG A 45 -27.05 -14.79 -21.52
CA ARG A 45 -27.31 -16.00 -20.73
C ARG A 45 -27.14 -15.70 -19.24
N ARG A 46 -28.22 -15.84 -18.46
CA ARG A 46 -28.13 -15.89 -16.99
C ARG A 46 -27.29 -17.10 -16.57
N PRO A 47 -26.37 -16.98 -15.58
CA PRO A 47 -25.73 -18.16 -15.02
C PRO A 47 -26.75 -18.98 -14.21
N ALA A 48 -26.76 -20.30 -14.44
CA ALA A 48 -27.60 -21.24 -13.72
C ALA A 48 -27.17 -21.36 -12.24
N PRO A 49 -28.09 -21.63 -11.30
CA PRO A 49 -27.74 -21.82 -9.90
C PRO A 49 -26.91 -23.10 -9.70
N PHE A 50 -25.75 -22.98 -9.07
CA PHE A 50 -24.90 -24.11 -8.68
C PHE A 50 -25.60 -24.97 -7.62
N ARG A 51 -25.83 -26.26 -7.94
CA ARG A 51 -26.28 -27.32 -7.02
C ARG A 51 -25.29 -28.48 -7.04
N ILE A 52 -24.37 -28.54 -6.07
CA ILE A 52 -23.53 -29.71 -5.73
C ILE A 52 -23.15 -29.51 -4.23
N PHE A 53 -23.41 -30.33 -3.22
CA PHE A 53 -23.55 -31.78 -3.02
C PHE A 53 -24.71 -32.10 -2.06
N ARG A 54 -25.56 -33.08 -2.42
CA ARG A 54 -26.30 -33.91 -1.46
C ARG A 54 -25.95 -35.35 -1.82
N ARG A 55 -25.13 -36.02 -1.00
CA ARG A 55 -24.86 -37.46 -1.17
C ARG A 55 -25.80 -38.21 -0.25
N GLN A 56 -26.60 -39.08 -0.87
CA GLN A 56 -27.51 -40.02 -0.22
C GLN A 56 -26.75 -40.94 0.74
N VAL A 57 -27.37 -41.13 1.89
CA VAL A 57 -27.20 -42.29 2.76
C VAL A 57 -28.01 -43.43 2.14
N ASP A 58 -27.36 -44.55 1.89
CA ASP A 58 -27.86 -45.94 1.83
C ASP A 58 -26.57 -46.79 1.87
N GLY A 59 -26.27 -47.66 2.83
CA GLY A 59 -27.12 -48.69 3.42
C GLY A 59 -26.59 -50.04 2.92
N GLY A 60 -25.64 -50.65 3.65
CA GLY A 60 -25.05 -51.94 3.30
C GLY A 60 -24.23 -52.48 4.45
N ALA A 61 -24.83 -53.41 5.20
CA ALA A 61 -24.29 -54.06 6.37
C ALA A 61 -23.27 -55.15 6.01
N GLU A 62 -22.23 -55.31 6.83
CA GLU A 62 -21.58 -56.59 7.07
C GLU A 62 -20.93 -56.57 8.46
N SER A 63 -20.90 -57.73 9.07
CA SER A 63 -20.94 -57.99 10.51
C SER A 63 -19.65 -58.59 11.05
N PHE A 64 -19.63 -58.75 12.38
CA PHE A 64 -18.91 -59.77 13.18
C PHE A 64 -17.64 -59.38 13.97
N GLU A 65 -17.87 -59.41 15.28
CA GLU A 65 -17.11 -60.00 16.40
C GLU A 65 -15.96 -59.27 17.14
N ASP A 66 -16.13 -59.39 18.45
CA ASP A 66 -15.28 -59.03 19.59
C ASP A 66 -13.90 -59.68 19.53
N ASP A 67 -12.90 -59.02 20.12
CA ASP A 67 -12.10 -59.70 21.13
C ASP A 67 -11.46 -58.73 22.13
N ARG A 68 -11.69 -58.98 23.41
CA ARG A 68 -10.94 -58.41 24.53
C ARG A 68 -9.80 -59.36 24.89
N SER A 69 -8.58 -58.85 24.99
CA SER A 69 -7.63 -59.36 25.99
C SER A 69 -6.58 -58.33 26.35
N ALA A 70 -6.41 -58.16 27.66
CA ALA A 70 -5.42 -57.33 28.31
C ALA A 70 -4.01 -57.96 28.25
N SER A 71 -2.97 -57.12 28.19
CA SER A 71 -1.68 -57.45 28.80
C SER A 71 -0.94 -56.17 29.23
N ASN A 72 -0.64 -56.13 30.52
CA ASN A 72 0.18 -55.13 31.21
C ASN A 72 1.57 -54.98 30.59
N GLY A 73 2.07 -53.73 30.56
CA GLY A 73 3.47 -53.40 30.35
C GLY A 73 3.72 -51.95 30.79
N SER A 74 4.21 -51.79 32.02
CA SER A 74 4.76 -50.56 32.57
C SER A 74 6.05 -50.15 31.85
N VAL A 75 6.60 -48.96 32.19
CA VAL A 75 7.81 -48.27 31.65
C VAL A 75 7.38 -47.20 30.62
N ASP A 76 7.36 -45.88 30.86
CA ASP A 76 8.27 -45.00 31.61
C ASP A 76 7.52 -43.83 32.27
N THR A 77 7.43 -43.86 33.59
CA THR A 77 6.92 -42.74 34.43
C THR A 77 8.05 -41.93 35.06
N ASN A 78 9.26 -41.97 34.49
CA ASN A 78 10.46 -41.37 35.09
C ASN A 78 11.03 -40.15 34.36
N LEU A 79 10.50 -39.73 33.20
CA LEU A 79 11.03 -38.56 32.49
C LEU A 79 10.38 -37.21 32.88
N ARG A 80 9.20 -37.23 33.49
CA ARG A 80 8.52 -36.00 33.96
C ARG A 80 8.91 -35.57 35.37
N THR A 81 9.43 -36.49 36.19
CA THR A 81 9.84 -36.20 37.56
C THR A 81 11.24 -35.59 37.64
N VAL A 82 12.10 -35.82 36.64
CA VAL A 82 13.47 -35.26 36.58
C VAL A 82 13.49 -33.80 36.08
N MET A 83 12.49 -33.36 35.29
CA MET A 83 12.39 -31.95 34.87
C MET A 83 11.63 -31.04 35.86
N MET A 84 10.98 -31.61 36.87
CA MET A 84 10.33 -30.83 37.94
C MET A 84 11.17 -30.70 39.22
N SER A 85 12.33 -31.37 39.31
CA SER A 85 13.21 -31.30 40.49
C SER A 85 14.42 -30.35 40.33
N GLN A 86 14.48 -29.51 39.30
CA GLN A 86 15.57 -28.52 39.11
C GLN A 86 15.11 -27.04 39.16
N SER A 87 13.92 -26.75 39.70
CA SER A 87 13.43 -25.37 39.86
C SER A 87 12.94 -25.05 41.28
N ALA A 88 13.33 -25.83 42.28
CA ALA A 88 12.98 -25.59 43.67
C ALA A 88 14.25 -25.30 44.48
N GLY A 89 14.80 -24.09 44.32
CA GLY A 89 15.98 -23.70 45.09
C GLY A 89 16.67 -22.38 44.72
N GLU A 90 16.09 -21.52 43.87
CA GLU A 90 16.66 -20.19 43.64
C GLU A 90 15.95 -19.15 44.52
N ASP A 91 16.73 -18.48 45.36
CA ASP A 91 16.29 -17.39 46.24
C ASP A 91 15.68 -16.25 45.40
N PRO A 92 14.58 -15.58 45.83
CA PRO A 92 13.93 -14.53 45.02
C PRO A 92 14.86 -13.35 44.66
N GLU A 93 15.89 -13.11 45.49
CA GLU A 93 16.97 -12.15 45.22
C GLU A 93 17.84 -12.59 44.03
N GLU A 94 18.24 -13.85 43.98
CA GLU A 94 19.11 -14.40 42.93
C GLU A 94 18.42 -14.40 41.56
N ARG A 95 17.11 -14.63 41.53
CA ARG A 95 16.28 -14.51 40.33
C ARG A 95 16.16 -13.06 39.85
N LYS A 96 16.12 -12.08 40.77
CA LYS A 96 16.16 -10.64 40.42
C LYS A 96 17.54 -10.23 39.92
N ILE A 97 18.61 -10.68 40.57
CA ILE A 97 20.00 -10.41 40.17
C ILE A 97 20.26 -10.96 38.75
N THR A 98 19.79 -12.18 38.46
CA THR A 98 19.92 -12.79 37.13
C THR A 98 19.11 -12.06 36.05
N ALA A 99 17.93 -11.54 36.40
CA ALA A 99 17.11 -10.72 35.51
C ALA A 99 17.75 -9.35 35.24
N ILE A 100 18.35 -8.73 36.26
CA ILE A 100 19.09 -7.47 36.16
C ILE A 100 20.36 -7.67 35.31
N ASP A 101 21.10 -8.76 35.50
CA ASP A 101 22.29 -9.07 34.69
C ASP A 101 21.94 -9.41 33.24
N ARG A 102 20.77 -10.00 32.98
CA ARG A 102 20.24 -10.18 31.61
C ARG A 102 19.91 -8.85 30.95
N GLN A 103 19.21 -7.95 31.66
CA GLN A 103 18.95 -6.59 31.15
C GLN A 103 20.24 -5.81 30.90
N LYS A 104 21.24 -5.99 31.76
CA LYS A 104 22.56 -5.33 31.63
C LYS A 104 23.31 -5.85 30.40
N LYS A 105 23.32 -7.17 30.16
CA LYS A 105 23.89 -7.77 28.94
C LYS A 105 23.16 -7.40 27.64
N GLU A 106 21.84 -7.23 27.68
CA GLU A 106 21.08 -6.69 26.53
C GLU A 106 21.47 -5.24 26.22
N GLY A 107 21.76 -4.45 27.27
CA GLY A 107 22.29 -3.09 27.18
C GLY A 107 23.64 -3.03 26.45
N ASP A 108 24.53 -3.95 26.79
CA ASP A 108 25.92 -3.95 26.33
C ASP A 108 26.10 -4.45 24.88
N ILE A 109 25.24 -5.35 24.37
CA ILE A 109 25.37 -5.92 22.99
C ILE A 109 25.02 -4.89 21.90
N TYR A 110 24.19 -3.90 22.22
CA TYR A 110 23.77 -2.84 21.28
C TYR A 110 24.22 -1.43 21.70
N ASN A 111 25.05 -1.30 22.74
CA ASN A 111 25.39 0.01 23.30
C ASN A 111 24.12 0.82 23.69
N ILE A 112 23.07 0.13 24.15
CA ILE A 112 21.83 0.74 24.68
C ILE A 112 22.09 1.36 26.07
N SER A 113 23.24 1.03 26.67
CA SER A 113 23.78 1.62 27.89
C SER A 113 24.29 3.05 27.66
N ALA A 114 23.41 4.06 27.70
CA ALA A 114 23.62 5.38 28.34
C ALA A 114 22.67 6.49 27.89
N GLU A 115 22.04 6.41 26.72
CA GLU A 115 21.28 7.53 26.17
C GLU A 115 19.77 7.33 26.31
N GLY A 116 19.13 8.21 27.08
CA GLY A 116 17.70 8.16 27.43
C GLY A 116 16.73 8.26 26.24
N ASP A 117 15.44 8.20 26.56
CA ASP A 117 14.33 8.28 25.61
C ASP A 117 14.51 9.46 24.63
N ILE A 118 14.57 9.17 23.34
CA ILE A 118 14.74 10.18 22.31
C ILE A 118 13.36 10.75 21.98
N ASN A 119 13.18 12.06 22.16
CA ASN A 119 12.02 12.73 21.59
C ASN A 119 12.17 12.83 20.06
N PRO A 120 11.33 12.14 19.26
CA PRO A 120 11.42 12.17 17.80
C PRO A 120 11.06 13.52 17.19
N LEU A 121 10.37 14.38 17.96
CA LEU A 121 10.01 15.75 17.55
C LEU A 121 11.06 16.78 17.96
N SER A 122 12.19 16.37 18.52
CA SER A 122 13.29 17.30 18.79
C SER A 122 13.91 17.79 17.49
N ASN A 123 14.53 18.98 17.53
CA ASN A 123 15.18 19.58 16.35
C ASN A 123 16.23 18.66 15.70
N ASP A 124 16.84 17.77 16.48
CA ASP A 124 17.87 16.84 16.03
C ASP A 124 17.33 15.68 15.18
N TYR A 125 16.05 15.31 15.37
CA TYR A 125 15.41 14.15 14.72
C TYR A 125 14.15 14.48 13.91
N PHE A 126 13.69 15.74 13.96
CA PHE A 126 12.51 16.19 13.21
C PHE A 126 12.64 15.95 11.69
N GLY A 127 13.87 15.91 11.16
CA GLY A 127 14.14 15.55 9.77
C GLY A 127 13.58 14.17 9.36
N VAL A 128 13.52 13.20 10.29
CA VAL A 128 12.90 11.89 10.03
C VAL A 128 11.39 12.05 9.85
N VAL A 129 10.74 12.82 10.71
CA VAL A 129 9.29 13.07 10.62
C VAL A 129 8.94 13.81 9.33
N ALA A 130 9.71 14.84 8.98
CA ALA A 130 9.57 15.56 7.72
C ALA A 130 9.77 14.64 6.50
N ASN A 131 10.70 13.69 6.57
CA ASN A 131 10.95 12.72 5.51
C ASN A 131 9.69 11.88 5.25
N TYR A 132 9.07 11.31 6.30
CA TYR A 132 7.86 10.50 6.14
C TYR A 132 6.65 11.30 5.64
N PHE A 133 6.58 12.60 5.93
CA PHE A 133 5.56 13.47 5.33
C PHE A 133 5.74 13.56 3.81
N SER A 134 6.97 13.80 3.34
CA SER A 134 7.32 13.83 1.91
C SER A 134 7.11 12.47 1.24
N VAL A 135 7.44 11.36 1.92
CA VAL A 135 7.13 9.99 1.45
C VAL A 135 5.62 9.84 1.23
N GLY A 136 4.81 10.34 2.18
CA GLY A 136 3.35 10.35 2.08
C GLY A 136 2.84 11.13 0.87
N LEU A 137 3.36 12.34 0.64
CA LEU A 137 3.02 13.16 -0.52
C LEU A 137 3.37 12.45 -1.84
N MET A 138 4.57 11.88 -1.95
CA MET A 138 5.03 11.23 -3.18
C MET A 138 4.26 9.95 -3.49
N MET A 139 4.07 9.10 -2.46
CA MET A 139 3.28 7.88 -2.59
C MET A 139 1.84 8.20 -2.98
N GLY A 140 1.18 9.12 -2.26
CA GLY A 140 -0.19 9.51 -2.56
C GLY A 140 -0.32 10.16 -3.94
N GLY A 141 0.60 11.08 -4.27
CA GLY A 141 0.57 11.82 -5.53
C GLY A 141 0.74 10.93 -6.74
N SER A 142 1.78 10.09 -6.75
CA SER A 142 2.07 9.22 -7.90
C SER A 142 1.03 8.12 -8.13
N THR A 143 0.35 7.63 -7.07
CA THR A 143 -0.66 6.58 -7.22
C THR A 143 -2.06 7.12 -7.47
N SER A 144 -2.45 8.22 -6.82
CA SER A 144 -3.80 8.77 -6.94
C SER A 144 -4.02 9.49 -8.26
N LEU A 145 -2.97 10.10 -8.83
CA LEU A 145 -3.06 10.81 -10.12
C LEU A 145 -3.35 9.89 -11.30
N LEU A 146 -3.12 8.58 -11.15
CA LEU A 146 -3.37 7.61 -12.21
C LEU A 146 -4.85 7.56 -12.62
N TYR A 147 -5.78 7.79 -11.69
CA TYR A 147 -7.21 7.72 -11.99
C TYR A 147 -7.64 8.85 -12.94
N PRO A 148 -7.50 10.14 -12.58
CA PRO A 148 -7.89 11.23 -13.47
C PRO A 148 -7.13 11.20 -14.79
N VAL A 149 -5.82 10.90 -14.78
CA VAL A 149 -5.02 11.00 -16.01
C VAL A 149 -5.19 9.78 -16.92
N LEU A 150 -5.10 8.55 -16.39
CA LEU A 150 -5.15 7.36 -17.24
C LEU A 150 -6.59 6.99 -17.60
N ILE A 151 -7.50 6.95 -16.62
CA ILE A 151 -8.87 6.48 -16.87
C ILE A 151 -9.70 7.59 -17.51
N VAL A 152 -9.72 8.78 -16.91
CA VAL A 152 -10.65 9.85 -17.32
C VAL A 152 -10.12 10.60 -18.55
N LYS A 153 -8.96 11.25 -18.46
CA LYS A 153 -8.35 11.99 -19.59
C LYS A 153 -7.97 11.06 -20.74
N ALA A 154 -7.09 10.08 -20.50
CA ALA A 154 -6.57 9.21 -21.56
C ALA A 154 -7.54 8.10 -22.02
N GLY A 155 -8.57 7.74 -21.23
CA GLY A 155 -9.52 6.68 -21.60
C GLY A 155 -8.91 5.28 -21.56
N ALA A 156 -7.83 5.08 -20.80
CA ALA A 156 -7.14 3.82 -20.67
C ALA A 156 -7.99 2.75 -19.97
N THR A 157 -7.68 1.49 -20.25
CA THR A 157 -8.34 0.37 -19.56
C THR A 157 -7.90 0.29 -18.09
N ALA A 158 -8.79 -0.17 -17.21
CA ALA A 158 -8.50 -0.35 -15.79
C ALA A 158 -7.35 -1.35 -15.54
N SER A 159 -7.19 -2.33 -16.43
CA SER A 159 -6.06 -3.26 -16.43
C SER A 159 -4.74 -2.53 -16.68
N LEU A 160 -4.69 -1.60 -17.64
CA LEU A 160 -3.51 -0.79 -17.90
C LEU A 160 -3.18 0.11 -16.70
N MET A 161 -4.17 0.74 -16.08
CA MET A 161 -3.97 1.52 -14.84
C MET A 161 -3.37 0.67 -13.71
N THR A 162 -3.88 -0.55 -13.51
CA THR A 162 -3.38 -1.47 -12.49
C THR A 162 -1.93 -1.89 -12.78
N ALA A 163 -1.60 -2.14 -14.05
CA ALA A 163 -0.23 -2.42 -14.47
C ALA A 163 0.69 -1.20 -14.24
N SER A 164 0.25 0.01 -14.59
CA SER A 164 0.98 1.26 -14.34
C SER A 164 1.27 1.47 -12.86
N TYR A 165 0.29 1.20 -11.98
CA TYR A 165 0.50 1.23 -10.53
C TYR A 165 1.62 0.28 -10.10
N ALA A 166 1.60 -0.96 -10.60
CA ALA A 166 2.63 -1.95 -10.28
C ALA A 166 4.03 -1.52 -10.74
N VAL A 167 4.14 -0.90 -11.93
CA VAL A 167 5.40 -0.33 -12.45
C VAL A 167 5.90 0.81 -11.57
N ILE A 168 5.02 1.73 -11.16
CA ILE A 168 5.39 2.86 -10.29
C ILE A 168 5.90 2.36 -8.93
N MET A 169 5.26 1.33 -8.37
CA MET A 169 5.59 0.79 -7.06
C MET A 169 6.71 -0.26 -7.07
N VAL A 170 7.28 -0.60 -8.24
CA VAL A 170 8.22 -1.72 -8.41
C VAL A 170 9.44 -1.63 -7.47
N PHE A 171 9.93 -0.42 -7.20
CA PHE A 171 11.11 -0.20 -6.37
C PHE A 171 10.88 -0.53 -4.88
N TRP A 172 9.64 -0.58 -4.41
CA TRP A 172 9.32 -1.01 -3.04
C TRP A 172 9.74 -2.45 -2.76
N SER A 173 9.73 -3.32 -3.78
CA SER A 173 10.18 -4.70 -3.64
C SER A 173 11.70 -4.81 -3.48
N TYR A 174 12.46 -3.80 -3.91
CA TYR A 174 13.92 -3.77 -3.89
C TYR A 174 14.50 -2.96 -2.72
N LYS A 175 13.68 -2.61 -1.72
CA LYS A 175 14.12 -1.88 -0.51
C LYS A 175 15.36 -2.48 0.16
N ILE A 176 15.48 -3.81 0.18
CA ILE A 176 16.63 -4.52 0.77
C ILE A 176 17.95 -4.08 0.11
N VAL A 177 17.95 -3.84 -1.21
CA VAL A 177 19.14 -3.39 -1.95
C VAL A 177 19.57 -2.00 -1.49
N PHE A 178 18.63 -1.08 -1.33
CA PHE A 178 18.93 0.28 -0.86
C PHE A 178 19.41 0.30 0.59
N GLY A 179 18.90 -0.60 1.44
CA GLY A 179 19.36 -0.75 2.82
C GLY A 179 20.79 -1.29 2.89
N PHE A 180 21.11 -2.28 2.05
CA PHE A 180 22.48 -2.77 1.92
C PHE A 180 23.43 -1.66 1.43
N LEU A 181 23.01 -0.85 0.46
CA LEU A 181 23.80 0.27 -0.04
C LEU A 181 24.09 1.30 1.06
N SER A 182 23.09 1.70 1.85
CA SER A 182 23.27 2.69 2.92
C SER A 182 24.17 2.17 4.05
N ASP A 183 24.02 0.90 4.44
CA ASP A 183 24.75 0.36 5.59
C ASP A 183 26.20 -0.01 5.26
N CYS A 184 26.49 -0.43 4.03
CA CYS A 184 27.83 -0.87 3.61
C CYS A 184 28.72 0.23 3.03
N PHE A 185 28.16 1.33 2.53
CA PHE A 185 28.92 2.38 1.83
C PHE A 185 28.71 3.77 2.49
N PRO A 186 29.19 4.01 3.72
CA PRO A 186 29.02 5.31 4.35
C PRO A 186 29.67 6.44 3.51
N ILE A 187 28.90 7.49 3.24
CA ILE A 187 29.35 8.66 2.46
C ILE A 187 29.76 9.75 3.47
N PHE A 188 31.00 10.25 3.36
CA PHE A 188 31.59 11.22 4.31
C PHE A 188 31.56 10.78 5.79
N GLY A 189 31.50 9.47 6.05
CA GLY A 189 31.42 8.89 7.40
C GLY A 189 29.99 8.83 7.99
N TYR A 190 28.97 9.23 7.23
CA TYR A 190 27.56 9.10 7.59
C TYR A 190 26.94 7.92 6.82
N LYS A 191 26.16 7.08 7.51
CA LYS A 191 25.53 5.90 6.91
C LYS A 191 24.20 6.23 6.22
N ARG A 192 23.42 7.20 6.70
CA ARG A 192 22.00 7.35 6.28
C ARG A 192 21.63 8.74 5.79
N LYS A 193 22.04 9.80 6.50
CA LYS A 193 21.78 11.19 6.13
C LYS A 193 22.11 11.55 4.66
N PRO A 194 23.29 11.22 4.11
CA PRO A 194 23.60 11.53 2.72
C PRO A 194 22.65 10.81 1.74
N TYR A 195 22.25 9.58 2.05
CA TYR A 195 21.32 8.80 1.22
C TYR A 195 19.91 9.38 1.20
N ILE A 196 19.43 9.91 2.34
CA ILE A 196 18.16 10.64 2.40
C ILE A 196 18.17 11.83 1.43
N VAL A 197 19.22 12.65 1.50
CA VAL A 197 19.33 13.86 0.66
C VAL A 197 19.49 13.48 -0.82
N ILE A 198 20.34 12.50 -1.15
CA ILE A 198 20.55 12.05 -2.53
C ILE A 198 19.25 11.52 -3.14
N GLY A 199 18.51 10.68 -2.43
CA GLY A 199 17.25 10.12 -2.91
C GLY A 199 16.20 11.19 -3.20
N TRP A 200 16.07 12.19 -2.30
CA TRP A 200 15.15 13.30 -2.49
C TRP A 200 15.57 14.27 -3.60
N LEU A 201 16.87 14.54 -3.76
CA LEU A 201 17.38 15.34 -4.86
C LEU A 201 17.14 14.65 -6.21
N PHE A 202 17.33 13.33 -6.29
CA PHE A 202 17.02 12.56 -7.48
C PHE A 202 15.51 12.59 -7.79
N CYS A 203 14.66 12.39 -6.78
CA CYS A 203 13.21 12.50 -6.92
C CYS A 203 12.79 13.89 -7.44
N ALA A 204 13.31 14.97 -6.84
CA ALA A 204 13.04 16.33 -7.26
C ALA A 204 13.52 16.61 -8.70
N ALA A 205 14.69 16.10 -9.10
CA ALA A 205 15.20 16.26 -10.46
C ALA A 205 14.28 15.59 -11.49
N VAL A 206 13.77 14.38 -11.20
CA VAL A 206 12.83 13.67 -12.08
C VAL A 206 11.47 14.39 -12.14
N LEU A 207 10.97 14.90 -11.02
CA LEU A 207 9.73 15.68 -11.00
C LEU A 207 9.85 17.02 -11.76
N ILE A 208 11.01 17.67 -11.71
CA ILE A 208 11.30 18.84 -12.57
C ILE A 208 11.33 18.44 -14.04
N ALA A 209 11.90 17.27 -14.38
CA ALA A 209 11.86 16.75 -15.74
C ALA A 209 10.42 16.47 -16.20
N LEU A 210 9.59 15.88 -15.34
CA LEU A 210 8.16 15.70 -15.62
C LEU A 210 7.45 17.05 -15.85
N ALA A 211 7.77 18.08 -15.07
CA ALA A 211 7.19 19.40 -15.26
C ALA A 211 7.56 20.05 -16.61
N ARG A 212 8.66 19.63 -17.25
CA ARG A 212 9.07 20.12 -18.57
C ARG A 212 8.31 19.47 -19.73
N GLU A 213 7.66 18.33 -19.51
CA GLU A 213 6.84 17.66 -20.53
C GLU A 213 5.54 18.45 -20.84
N GLY A 214 5.11 19.35 -19.95
CA GLY A 214 3.91 20.18 -20.15
C GLY A 214 2.62 19.49 -19.69
N ASN A 215 1.47 19.94 -20.20
CA ASN A 215 0.14 19.46 -19.78
C ASN A 215 -0.32 18.22 -20.58
N ASP A 216 0.18 18.07 -21.79
CA ASP A 216 -0.15 16.97 -22.72
C ASP A 216 0.86 15.83 -22.63
N VAL A 217 1.22 15.45 -21.41
CA VAL A 217 2.17 14.35 -21.17
C VAL A 217 1.56 13.04 -21.64
N ASP A 218 2.30 12.28 -22.46
CA ASP A 218 1.93 10.91 -22.81
C ASP A 218 1.77 10.08 -21.51
N PRO A 219 0.62 9.39 -21.32
CA PRO A 219 0.42 8.42 -20.25
C PRO A 219 1.62 7.51 -19.95
N ARG A 220 2.33 7.06 -20.99
CA ARG A 220 3.54 6.23 -20.84
C ARG A 220 4.67 6.99 -20.15
N ASN A 221 4.97 8.21 -20.62
CA ASN A 221 6.04 9.04 -20.07
C ASN A 221 5.72 9.41 -18.62
N LEU A 222 4.47 9.73 -18.31
CA LEU A 222 4.03 10.00 -16.94
C LEU A 222 4.34 8.82 -16.01
N VAL A 223 3.97 7.59 -16.41
CA VAL A 223 4.19 6.37 -15.61
C VAL A 223 5.68 6.10 -15.42
N ILE A 224 6.50 6.25 -16.47
CA ILE A 224 7.96 6.07 -16.38
C ILE A 224 8.59 7.11 -15.45
N MET A 225 8.23 8.39 -15.60
CA MET A 225 8.76 9.46 -14.75
C MET A 225 8.32 9.29 -13.30
N PHE A 226 7.09 8.87 -13.03
CA PHE A 226 6.67 8.52 -11.67
C PHE A 226 7.39 7.29 -11.13
N ALA A 227 7.66 6.27 -11.94
CA ALA A 227 8.45 5.12 -11.49
C ALA A 227 9.89 5.54 -11.13
N LEU A 228 10.52 6.39 -11.93
CA LEU A 228 11.85 6.94 -11.65
C LEU A 228 11.86 7.87 -10.44
N ALA A 229 10.88 8.75 -10.29
CA ALA A 229 10.74 9.54 -9.07
C ALA A 229 10.48 8.63 -7.86
N ASN A 230 9.75 7.52 -8.07
CA ASN A 230 9.50 6.52 -7.03
C ASN A 230 10.80 5.82 -6.57
N LEU A 231 11.73 5.54 -7.47
CA LEU A 231 13.07 5.06 -7.12
C LEU A 231 13.79 6.01 -6.15
N GLY A 232 13.75 7.32 -6.44
CA GLY A 232 14.42 8.34 -5.62
C GLY A 232 13.93 8.40 -4.18
N TYR A 233 12.61 8.53 -3.98
CA TYR A 233 12.09 8.60 -2.62
C TYR A 233 12.17 7.26 -1.89
N VAL A 234 12.05 6.09 -2.56
CA VAL A 234 12.25 4.79 -1.91
C VAL A 234 13.67 4.68 -1.36
N TRP A 235 14.65 5.19 -2.09
CA TRP A 235 16.03 5.23 -1.62
C TRP A 235 16.15 6.08 -0.34
N ALA A 236 15.51 7.25 -0.29
CA ALA A 236 15.49 8.10 0.90
C ALA A 236 14.68 7.47 2.06
N ASP A 237 13.57 6.82 1.76
CA ASP A 237 12.67 6.17 2.72
C ASP A 237 13.37 5.00 3.42
N VAL A 238 14.14 4.18 2.71
CA VAL A 238 14.88 3.07 3.34
C VAL A 238 15.95 3.56 4.32
N ALA A 239 16.66 4.63 3.99
CA ALA A 239 17.61 5.24 4.92
C ALA A 239 16.90 5.83 6.16
N SER A 240 15.69 6.39 5.98
CA SER A 240 14.82 6.88 7.05
C SER A 240 14.26 5.73 7.92
N ASP A 241 13.83 4.62 7.31
CA ASP A 241 13.39 3.40 8.00
C ASP A 241 14.49 2.89 8.94
N GLY A 242 15.74 2.92 8.50
CA GLY A 242 16.88 2.62 9.36
C GLY A 242 16.92 3.51 10.61
N PHE A 243 16.77 4.83 10.45
CA PHE A 243 16.75 5.78 11.57
C PHE A 243 15.56 5.56 12.50
N MET A 244 14.38 5.34 11.93
CA MET A 244 13.17 5.03 12.68
C MET A 244 13.38 3.80 13.56
N VAL A 245 13.97 2.74 13.02
CA VAL A 245 14.31 1.53 13.77
C VAL A 245 15.31 1.83 14.89
N PHE A 246 16.35 2.63 14.62
CA PHE A 246 17.32 3.02 15.64
C PHE A 246 16.68 3.77 16.82
N ILE A 247 15.78 4.72 16.53
CA ILE A 247 15.04 5.47 17.56
C ILE A 247 14.09 4.53 18.31
N ALA A 248 13.36 3.67 17.59
CA ALA A 248 12.40 2.73 18.17
C ALA A 248 13.03 1.70 19.13
N HIS A 249 14.31 1.34 18.93
CA HIS A 249 15.03 0.46 19.85
C HIS A 249 15.30 1.11 21.21
N ARG A 250 15.45 2.45 21.25
CA ARG A 250 15.69 3.22 22.48
C ARG A 250 14.41 3.53 23.26
N GLU A 251 13.23 3.29 22.67
CA GLU A 251 11.95 3.42 23.38
C GLU A 251 11.82 2.37 24.50
N PRO A 252 11.30 2.74 25.68
CA PRO A 252 10.99 1.78 26.73
C PRO A 252 9.95 0.77 26.24
N ILE A 253 10.07 -0.48 26.70
CA ILE A 253 9.26 -1.62 26.24
C ILE A 253 7.76 -1.33 26.32
N GLU A 254 7.32 -0.59 27.34
CA GLU A 254 5.92 -0.23 27.56
C GLU A 254 5.35 0.72 26.50
N LYS A 255 6.19 1.55 25.88
CA LYS A 255 5.81 2.54 24.85
C LYS A 255 6.33 2.20 23.45
N ARG A 256 7.00 1.06 23.28
CA ARG A 256 7.64 0.67 22.02
C ARG A 256 6.63 0.59 20.87
N GLY A 257 6.97 1.23 19.76
CA GLY A 257 6.11 1.38 18.59
C GLY A 257 5.48 2.77 18.48
N THR A 258 5.80 3.69 19.40
CA THR A 258 5.31 5.08 19.35
C THR A 258 5.89 5.80 18.14
N MET A 259 7.21 5.71 17.95
CA MET A 259 7.92 6.27 16.80
C MET A 259 7.39 5.67 15.48
N GLN A 260 7.22 4.35 15.42
CA GLN A 260 6.68 3.68 14.24
C GLN A 260 5.26 4.19 13.90
N THR A 261 4.38 4.27 14.90
CA THR A 261 3.02 4.78 14.67
C THR A 261 3.05 6.26 14.25
N LEU A 262 3.92 7.07 14.86
CA LEU A 262 4.10 8.48 14.51
C LEU A 262 4.47 8.64 13.02
N VAL A 263 5.49 7.94 12.54
CA VAL A 263 5.96 8.09 11.15
C VAL A 263 4.90 7.68 10.14
N TYR A 264 4.19 6.57 10.37
CA TYR A 264 3.10 6.15 9.48
C TYR A 264 1.90 7.10 9.55
N SER A 265 1.64 7.70 10.71
CA SER A 265 0.58 8.72 10.86
C SER A 265 0.94 9.97 10.06
N VAL A 266 2.19 10.44 10.13
CA VAL A 266 2.67 11.58 9.35
C VAL A 266 2.67 11.29 7.85
N SER A 267 3.04 10.08 7.44
CA SER A 267 2.93 9.66 6.04
C SER A 267 1.48 9.68 5.54
N LYS A 268 0.51 9.27 6.36
CA LYS A 268 -0.92 9.38 6.00
C LYS A 268 -1.40 10.83 5.91
N LEU A 269 -0.91 11.72 6.77
CA LEU A 269 -1.17 13.16 6.64
C LEU A 269 -0.62 13.72 5.33
N GLY A 270 0.59 13.31 4.92
CA GLY A 270 1.13 13.64 3.60
C GLY A 270 0.24 13.15 2.46
N GLN A 271 -0.25 11.91 2.53
CA GLN A 271 -1.19 11.38 1.54
C GLN A 271 -2.50 12.18 1.52
N ILE A 272 -3.05 12.57 2.65
CA ILE A 272 -4.27 13.40 2.71
C ILE A 272 -4.01 14.77 2.08
N ALA A 273 -2.89 15.42 2.38
CA ALA A 273 -2.54 16.73 1.84
C ALA A 273 -2.45 16.72 0.30
N ILE A 274 -1.75 15.75 -0.29
CA ILE A 274 -1.66 15.67 -1.76
C ILE A 274 -2.99 15.28 -2.39
N ASN A 275 -3.79 14.42 -1.76
CA ASN A 275 -5.09 14.03 -2.31
C ASN A 275 -6.11 15.17 -2.22
N LEU A 276 -6.01 16.10 -1.26
CA LEU A 276 -6.78 17.34 -1.27
C LEU A 276 -6.41 18.22 -2.46
N LEU A 277 -5.11 18.33 -2.76
CA LEU A 277 -4.64 19.05 -3.93
C LEU A 277 -5.11 18.40 -5.24
N ILE A 278 -5.14 17.06 -5.32
CA ILE A 278 -5.72 16.33 -6.46
C ILE A 278 -7.23 16.55 -6.55
N LEU A 279 -7.96 16.48 -5.43
CA LEU A 279 -9.41 16.67 -5.39
C LEU A 279 -9.81 18.02 -5.99
N PHE A 280 -9.15 19.12 -5.57
CA PHE A 280 -9.47 20.45 -6.08
C PHE A 280 -8.85 20.73 -7.45
N GLY A 281 -7.65 20.20 -7.72
CA GLY A 281 -6.91 20.50 -8.94
C GLY A 281 -7.26 19.62 -10.16
N PHE A 282 -7.83 18.43 -9.98
CA PHE A 282 -8.08 17.50 -11.11
C PHE A 282 -9.58 17.19 -11.29
N SER A 283 -10.45 17.98 -10.66
CA SER A 283 -11.91 17.85 -10.79
C SER A 283 -12.52 18.93 -11.72
N GLY A 284 -11.71 19.59 -12.55
CA GLY A 284 -12.17 20.58 -13.54
C GLY A 284 -12.33 20.00 -14.96
N PRO A 285 -12.62 20.86 -15.95
CA PRO A 285 -12.95 20.44 -17.30
C PRO A 285 -11.79 19.80 -18.08
N GLU A 286 -10.53 20.20 -17.89
CA GLU A 286 -9.39 19.65 -18.64
C GLU A 286 -9.20 18.15 -18.39
N MET A 287 -9.52 17.70 -17.17
CA MET A 287 -9.37 16.31 -16.78
C MET A 287 -10.64 15.49 -17.01
N ASN A 288 -11.81 16.09 -16.83
CA ASN A 288 -13.09 15.37 -16.81
C ASN A 288 -13.86 15.46 -18.13
N CYS A 289 -13.63 16.48 -18.95
CA CYS A 289 -14.32 16.66 -20.23
C CYS A 289 -13.42 16.17 -21.39
N PRO A 290 -13.79 15.08 -22.09
CA PRO A 290 -12.95 14.55 -23.17
C PRO A 290 -12.75 15.55 -24.30
N GLY A 291 -11.50 15.89 -24.60
CA GLY A 291 -11.16 16.79 -25.70
C GLY A 291 -11.45 18.27 -25.44
N TYR A 292 -11.73 18.65 -24.19
CA TYR A 292 -11.89 20.04 -23.81
C TYR A 292 -10.61 20.85 -24.07
N GLN A 293 -10.79 22.05 -24.61
CA GLN A 293 -9.72 22.96 -24.96
C GLN A 293 -10.02 24.34 -24.33
N PRO A 294 -9.17 24.85 -23.43
CA PRO A 294 -9.41 26.15 -22.80
C PRO A 294 -9.12 27.33 -23.73
N ASP A 295 -8.27 27.15 -24.76
CA ASP A 295 -7.86 28.20 -25.69
C ASP A 295 -8.67 28.16 -27.00
N PRO A 296 -9.52 29.17 -27.28
CA PRO A 296 -10.31 29.26 -28.51
C PRO A 296 -9.50 29.34 -29.81
N SER A 297 -8.20 29.62 -29.72
CA SER A 297 -7.32 29.70 -30.89
C SER A 297 -6.90 28.33 -31.43
N ILE A 298 -7.02 27.28 -30.61
CA ILE A 298 -6.64 25.91 -30.97
C ILE A 298 -7.91 25.17 -31.41
N PRO A 299 -7.95 24.62 -32.64
CA PRO A 299 -9.15 23.94 -33.14
C PRO A 299 -9.43 22.65 -32.38
N CYS A 300 -10.71 22.28 -32.27
CA CYS A 300 -11.12 21.02 -31.64
C CYS A 300 -10.46 19.80 -32.33
N THR A 301 -10.18 18.77 -31.54
CA THR A 301 -9.54 17.54 -32.03
C THR A 301 -10.46 16.73 -32.94
N ASN A 302 -9.91 16.18 -34.02
CA ASN A 302 -10.62 15.28 -34.93
C ASN A 302 -10.41 13.78 -34.59
N ASN A 303 -9.84 13.50 -33.41
CA ASN A 303 -9.57 12.13 -33.00
C ASN A 303 -10.89 11.40 -32.64
N ILE A 304 -11.23 10.39 -33.45
CA ILE A 304 -12.45 9.59 -33.31
C ILE A 304 -12.56 8.96 -31.91
N TYR A 305 -11.45 8.55 -31.29
CA TYR A 305 -11.45 7.93 -29.96
C TYR A 305 -11.81 8.93 -28.84
N ILE A 306 -11.54 10.21 -29.04
CA ILE A 306 -11.93 11.26 -28.11
C ILE A 306 -13.40 11.61 -28.33
N ILE A 307 -13.81 11.82 -29.59
CA ILE A 307 -15.19 12.18 -29.95
C ILE A 307 -16.20 11.12 -29.49
N LYS A 308 -15.84 9.82 -29.53
CA LYS A 308 -16.69 8.74 -29.00
C LYS A 308 -17.00 8.85 -27.50
N ARG A 309 -16.19 9.58 -26.73
CA ARG A 309 -16.35 9.81 -25.29
C ARG A 309 -17.01 11.15 -24.98
N VAL A 310 -17.21 12.00 -25.98
CA VAL A 310 -17.94 13.26 -25.81
C VAL A 310 -19.43 12.96 -25.75
N ASP A 311 -20.18 13.74 -24.97
CA ASP A 311 -21.64 13.62 -24.96
C ASP A 311 -22.19 13.85 -26.39
N PRO A 312 -22.97 12.91 -26.94
CA PRO A 312 -23.54 13.04 -28.28
C PRO A 312 -24.38 14.31 -28.47
N GLU A 313 -25.06 14.80 -27.42
CA GLU A 313 -25.87 16.01 -27.49
C GLU A 313 -24.99 17.26 -27.67
N LEU A 314 -23.85 17.31 -26.97
CA LEU A 314 -22.89 18.41 -27.07
C LEU A 314 -22.27 18.49 -28.47
N TYR A 315 -21.85 17.34 -29.01
CA TYR A 315 -21.22 17.26 -30.33
C TYR A 315 -22.20 17.59 -31.47
N THR A 316 -23.47 17.17 -31.34
CA THR A 316 -24.50 17.42 -32.36
C THR A 316 -24.98 18.87 -32.38
N ASN A 317 -25.10 19.51 -31.22
CA ASN A 317 -25.52 20.91 -31.12
C ASN A 317 -24.41 21.88 -31.57
N ASN A 318 -23.15 21.59 -31.25
CA ASN A 318 -22.01 22.50 -31.48
C ASN A 318 -20.81 21.81 -32.18
N PRO A 319 -20.94 21.36 -33.44
CA PRO A 319 -19.94 20.50 -34.09
C PRO A 319 -18.55 21.12 -34.27
N TYR A 320 -18.44 22.46 -34.28
CA TYR A 320 -17.17 23.18 -34.46
C TYR A 320 -16.62 23.83 -33.18
N SER A 321 -17.39 23.82 -32.08
CA SER A 321 -17.05 24.52 -30.83
C SER A 321 -17.32 23.71 -29.57
N TRP A 322 -17.71 22.43 -29.69
CA TRP A 322 -17.98 21.53 -28.56
C TRP A 322 -16.82 21.43 -27.58
N CYS A 323 -15.57 21.55 -28.05
CA CYS A 323 -14.39 21.45 -27.18
C CYS A 323 -14.22 22.63 -26.23
N TYR A 324 -14.88 23.77 -26.49
CA TYR A 324 -14.80 24.95 -25.60
C TYR A 324 -15.90 24.94 -24.53
N GLU A 325 -16.84 24.00 -24.60
CA GLU A 325 -17.96 23.92 -23.67
C GLU A 325 -17.63 23.00 -22.49
N MET A 326 -17.99 23.46 -21.30
CA MET A 326 -17.81 22.69 -20.07
C MET A 326 -18.87 21.59 -20.00
N CYS A 327 -18.43 20.37 -19.67
CA CYS A 327 -19.31 19.22 -19.47
C CYS A 327 -19.83 19.15 -18.03
N ASP A 328 -20.96 18.44 -17.84
CA ASP A 328 -21.59 18.25 -16.52
C ASP A 328 -20.71 17.42 -15.54
N ASP A 329 -19.75 16.66 -16.05
CA ASP A 329 -18.84 15.83 -15.24
C ASP A 329 -17.76 16.67 -14.50
N ALA A 330 -17.52 17.91 -14.93
CA ALA A 330 -16.58 18.81 -14.29
C ALA A 330 -17.21 19.52 -13.09
N THR A 331 -16.60 19.39 -11.91
CA THR A 331 -17.12 19.99 -10.67
C THR A 331 -16.66 21.43 -10.49
N PHE A 332 -15.46 21.76 -10.96
CA PHE A 332 -14.87 23.10 -10.88
C PHE A 332 -14.64 23.67 -12.28
N GLU A 333 -14.59 25.00 -12.39
CA GLU A 333 -14.31 25.70 -13.65
C GLU A 333 -12.81 25.76 -14.00
N TRP A 334 -11.94 25.30 -13.10
CA TRP A 334 -10.49 25.38 -13.24
C TRP A 334 -9.83 24.03 -12.95
N ASP A 335 -8.64 23.82 -13.52
CA ASP A 335 -7.79 22.66 -13.27
C ASP A 335 -6.37 23.11 -12.88
N LEU A 336 -5.69 22.23 -12.16
CA LEU A 336 -4.26 22.29 -11.90
C LEU A 336 -3.54 21.45 -12.95
N SER A 337 -2.56 22.06 -13.59
CA SER A 337 -1.79 21.35 -14.60
C SER A 337 -0.84 20.29 -14.01
N ILE A 338 -0.46 19.30 -14.82
CA ILE A 338 0.52 18.26 -14.41
C ILE A 338 1.87 18.87 -13.99
N PRO A 339 2.43 19.88 -14.70
CA PRO A 339 3.64 20.57 -14.27
C PRO A 339 3.51 21.28 -12.92
N GLU A 340 2.40 22.01 -12.69
CA GLU A 340 2.17 22.69 -11.41
C GLU A 340 2.03 21.68 -10.27
N PHE A 341 1.35 20.55 -10.52
CA PHE A 341 1.28 19.43 -9.60
C PHE A 341 2.67 18.89 -9.25
N ALA A 342 3.51 18.60 -10.25
CA ALA A 342 4.87 18.10 -10.03
C ALA A 342 5.75 19.12 -9.27
N ILE A 343 5.64 20.40 -9.61
CA ILE A 343 6.36 21.50 -8.94
C ILE A 343 5.90 21.66 -7.48
N SER A 344 4.60 21.47 -7.19
CA SER A 344 4.09 21.53 -5.82
C SER A 344 4.74 20.48 -4.91
N ILE A 345 4.94 19.26 -5.41
CA ILE A 345 5.64 18.19 -4.69
C ILE A 345 7.12 18.54 -4.54
N CYS A 346 7.78 19.01 -5.62
CA CYS A 346 9.16 19.48 -5.58
C CYS A 346 9.39 20.55 -4.51
N PHE A 347 8.49 21.53 -4.41
CA PHE A 347 8.59 22.61 -3.44
C PHE A 347 8.63 22.07 -2.00
N VAL A 348 7.76 21.11 -1.67
CA VAL A 348 7.78 20.48 -0.34
C VAL A 348 9.05 19.66 -0.12
N ILE A 349 9.56 18.97 -1.14
CA ILE A 349 10.83 18.24 -1.05
C ILE A 349 11.98 19.22 -0.75
N PHE A 350 12.11 20.31 -1.51
CA PHE A 350 13.15 21.32 -1.30
C PHE A 350 13.03 21.99 0.07
N ALA A 351 11.81 22.31 0.52
CA ALA A 351 11.57 22.86 1.85
C ALA A 351 11.97 21.88 2.97
N SER A 352 11.94 20.57 2.70
CA SER A 352 12.30 19.52 3.67
C SER A 352 13.80 19.22 3.72
N ILE A 353 14.57 19.53 2.66
CA ILE A 353 16.02 19.27 2.60
C ILE A 353 16.81 19.88 3.77
N PRO A 354 16.59 21.15 4.18
CA PRO A 354 17.27 21.72 5.34
C PRO A 354 17.04 20.93 6.63
N LEU A 355 15.86 20.32 6.78
CA LEU A 355 15.51 19.48 7.93
C LEU A 355 16.30 18.16 7.89
N TYR A 356 16.50 17.58 6.70
CA TYR A 356 17.35 16.39 6.53
C TYR A 356 18.82 16.71 6.82
N LEU A 357 19.29 17.90 6.44
CA LEU A 357 20.66 18.35 6.73
C LEU A 357 20.90 18.66 8.21
N ARG A 358 19.85 18.95 8.99
CA ARG A 358 19.94 19.13 10.44
C ARG A 358 19.91 17.81 11.22
N LEU A 359 19.57 16.71 10.56
CA LEU A 359 19.52 15.40 11.20
C LEU A 359 20.86 15.06 11.85
N LYS A 360 20.82 14.79 13.16
CA LYS A 360 21.99 14.38 13.92
C LYS A 360 22.26 12.90 13.67
N GLU A 361 23.43 12.60 13.14
CA GLU A 361 23.92 11.24 12.92
C GLU A 361 25.37 11.18 13.40
N ASP A 362 25.69 10.17 14.20
CA ASP A 362 27.07 9.93 14.62
C ASP A 362 27.85 9.29 13.47
N LYS A 363 29.14 9.63 13.37
CA LYS A 363 30.00 9.05 12.33
C LYS A 363 30.27 7.59 12.64
N VAL A 364 30.07 6.71 11.67
CA VAL A 364 30.26 5.26 11.82
C VAL A 364 31.22 4.74 10.76
N GLN A 365 32.08 3.79 11.14
CA GLN A 365 32.93 3.07 10.19
C GLN A 365 32.10 2.10 9.33
N ALA A 366 32.54 1.90 8.08
CA ALA A 366 31.89 0.97 7.16
C ALA A 366 31.98 -0.46 7.71
N GLU A 367 30.87 -1.18 7.69
CA GLU A 367 30.88 -2.60 8.01
C GLU A 367 31.43 -3.41 6.82
N PRO A 368 32.27 -4.44 7.06
CA PRO A 368 32.78 -5.28 5.98
C PRO A 368 31.62 -6.07 5.32
N ARG A 369 31.50 -5.92 4.01
CA ARG A 369 30.36 -6.36 3.18
C ARG A 369 30.01 -7.84 3.35
N LEU A 370 31.03 -8.70 3.34
CA LEU A 370 30.85 -10.15 3.47
C LEU A 370 30.38 -10.53 4.88
N GLU A 371 30.86 -9.83 5.90
CA GLU A 371 30.42 -10.05 7.28
C GLU A 371 28.98 -9.58 7.47
N PHE A 372 28.61 -8.44 6.88
CA PHE A 372 27.23 -7.96 6.88
C PHE A 372 26.28 -8.97 6.23
N LEU A 373 26.62 -9.45 5.02
CA LEU A 373 25.80 -10.45 4.33
C LEU A 373 25.73 -11.78 5.10
N ALA A 374 26.84 -12.21 5.71
CA ALA A 374 26.87 -13.42 6.54
C ALA A 374 25.98 -13.26 7.78
N LYS A 375 26.04 -12.11 8.46
CA LYS A 375 25.16 -11.76 9.59
C LYS A 375 23.71 -11.73 9.14
N PHE A 376 23.37 -11.02 8.07
CA PHE A 376 22.02 -10.97 7.52
C PHE A 376 21.48 -12.36 7.18
N TRP A 377 22.26 -13.19 6.48
CA TRP A 377 21.89 -14.57 6.15
C TRP A 377 21.69 -15.44 7.40
N SER A 378 22.51 -15.25 8.43
CA SER A 378 22.37 -15.96 9.70
C SER A 378 21.06 -15.60 10.42
N GLN A 379 20.61 -14.35 10.32
CA GLN A 379 19.32 -13.90 10.87
C GLN A 379 18.15 -14.46 10.06
N LEU A 380 18.25 -14.44 8.73
CA LEU A 380 17.19 -14.95 7.85
C LEU A 380 16.91 -16.44 8.06
N LYS A 381 17.94 -17.25 8.36
CA LYS A 381 17.80 -18.68 8.65
C LYS A 381 17.03 -18.99 9.93
N ARG A 382 16.85 -18.02 10.85
CA ARG A 382 16.16 -18.25 12.12
C ARG A 382 14.69 -18.61 11.87
N LYS A 383 14.20 -19.65 12.54
CA LYS A 383 12.83 -20.15 12.39
C LYS A 383 11.78 -19.04 12.51
N ALA A 384 11.93 -18.16 13.49
CA ALA A 384 11.01 -17.04 13.69
C ALA A 384 11.06 -15.99 12.56
N ALA A 385 12.22 -15.75 11.96
CA ALA A 385 12.39 -14.72 10.94
C ALA A 385 11.76 -15.15 9.61
N TRP A 386 12.15 -16.31 9.06
CA TRP A 386 11.62 -16.76 7.77
C TRP A 386 10.12 -17.10 7.83
N GLN A 387 9.61 -17.58 8.97
CA GLN A 387 8.17 -17.85 9.12
C GLN A 387 7.34 -16.57 9.05
N VAL A 388 7.81 -15.48 9.66
CA VAL A 388 7.14 -14.18 9.59
C VAL A 388 7.24 -13.58 8.19
N ILE A 389 8.39 -13.71 7.52
CA ILE A 389 8.57 -13.27 6.13
C ILE A 389 7.66 -14.06 5.19
N LEU A 390 7.58 -15.39 5.35
CA LEU A 390 6.72 -16.24 4.55
C LEU A 390 5.25 -15.91 4.77
N TYR A 391 4.82 -15.71 6.01
CA TYR A 391 3.48 -15.24 6.33
C TYR A 391 3.20 -13.88 5.68
N GLY A 392 4.13 -12.93 5.80
CA GLY A 392 4.05 -11.61 5.17
C GLY A 392 3.88 -11.71 3.66
N MET A 393 4.71 -12.52 2.99
CA MET A 393 4.65 -12.75 1.56
C MET A 393 3.33 -13.38 1.13
N ILE A 394 2.91 -14.49 1.75
CA ILE A 394 1.65 -15.18 1.40
C ILE A 394 0.47 -14.24 1.67
N SER A 395 0.43 -13.58 2.83
CA SER A 395 -0.66 -12.65 3.15
C SER A 395 -0.74 -11.51 2.14
N HIS A 396 0.36 -10.84 1.81
CA HIS A 396 0.37 -9.77 0.80
C HIS A 396 -0.01 -10.25 -0.60
N ILE A 397 0.40 -11.44 -1.02
CA ILE A 397 -0.03 -12.03 -2.30
C ILE A 397 -1.54 -12.27 -2.27
N THR A 398 -2.07 -12.87 -1.21
CA THR A 398 -3.51 -13.17 -1.10
C THR A 398 -4.38 -11.92 -0.99
N PHE A 399 -3.95 -10.90 -0.23
CA PHE A 399 -4.67 -9.62 -0.10
C PHE A 399 -4.42 -8.67 -1.27
N GLY A 400 -3.36 -8.87 -2.05
CA GLY A 400 -2.97 -8.03 -3.18
C GLY A 400 -3.69 -8.36 -4.48
N VAL A 401 -4.50 -9.43 -4.53
CA VAL A 401 -5.33 -9.74 -5.70
C VAL A 401 -6.47 -8.73 -5.79
N SER A 402 -6.36 -7.79 -6.74
CA SER A 402 -7.40 -6.81 -7.04
C SER A 402 -8.28 -7.28 -8.20
N ASN A 403 -9.57 -6.92 -8.16
CA ASN A 403 -10.47 -7.14 -9.27
C ASN A 403 -10.38 -5.95 -10.24
N ALA A 404 -9.78 -6.15 -11.41
CA ALA A 404 -9.64 -5.12 -12.44
C ALA A 404 -10.99 -4.58 -12.95
N ALA A 405 -12.07 -5.35 -12.81
CA ALA A 405 -13.42 -4.92 -13.19
C ALA A 405 -14.05 -3.96 -12.16
N LYS A 406 -13.49 -3.82 -10.95
CA LYS A 406 -14.06 -2.97 -9.88
C LYS A 406 -14.18 -1.50 -10.31
N MET A 407 -13.10 -0.92 -10.84
CA MET A 407 -13.08 0.48 -11.28
C MET A 407 -14.10 0.80 -12.39
N PRO A 408 -14.12 0.07 -13.53
CA PRO A 408 -15.08 0.36 -14.59
C PRO A 408 -16.52 0.03 -14.18
N ALA A 409 -16.73 -1.02 -13.37
CA ALA A 409 -18.07 -1.32 -12.84
C ALA A 409 -18.56 -0.21 -11.91
N ASN A 410 -17.70 0.37 -11.07
CA ASN A 410 -18.09 1.48 -10.21
C ASN A 410 -18.40 2.75 -11.01
N TYR A 411 -17.61 3.06 -12.04
CA TYR A 411 -17.89 4.19 -12.92
C TYR A 411 -19.25 4.04 -13.58
N VAL A 412 -19.54 2.86 -14.14
CA VAL A 412 -20.80 2.61 -14.86
C VAL A 412 -22.00 2.42 -13.92
N TRP A 413 -21.88 1.71 -12.80
CA TRP A 413 -23.01 1.39 -11.92
C TRP A 413 -23.34 2.50 -10.91
N LEU A 414 -22.41 3.42 -10.65
CA LEU A 414 -22.52 4.39 -9.57
C LEU A 414 -22.15 5.82 -10.00
N ASP A 415 -21.88 6.06 -11.30
CA ASP A 415 -21.47 7.35 -11.86
C ASP A 415 -20.39 8.03 -11.00
N LEU A 416 -19.35 7.26 -10.67
CA LEU A 416 -18.28 7.69 -9.77
C LEU A 416 -17.31 8.64 -10.51
N HIS A 417 -17.65 9.93 -10.51
CA HIS A 417 -16.79 10.99 -11.05
C HIS A 417 -15.48 11.12 -10.25
N THR A 418 -14.50 11.81 -10.85
CA THR A 418 -13.17 12.06 -10.25
C THR A 418 -13.24 12.69 -8.86
N PHE A 419 -14.19 13.59 -8.65
CA PHE A 419 -14.43 14.24 -7.36
C PHE A 419 -14.79 13.23 -6.26
N GLN A 420 -15.78 12.37 -6.52
CA GLN A 420 -16.24 11.35 -5.57
C GLN A 420 -15.15 10.30 -5.29
N HIS A 421 -14.43 9.87 -6.32
CA HIS A 421 -13.28 8.96 -6.16
C HIS A 421 -12.17 9.59 -5.30
N SER A 422 -11.86 10.87 -5.51
CA SER A 422 -10.85 11.57 -4.72
C SER A 422 -11.27 11.72 -3.25
N ILE A 423 -12.55 12.00 -2.97
CA ILE A 423 -13.09 11.99 -1.60
C ILE A 423 -12.95 10.62 -0.95
N MET A 424 -13.29 9.56 -1.69
CA MET A 424 -13.16 8.19 -1.19
C MET A 424 -11.72 7.91 -0.74
N VAL A 425 -10.72 8.24 -1.57
CA VAL A 425 -9.30 8.06 -1.25
C VAL A 425 -8.89 8.89 -0.03
N ILE A 426 -9.37 10.13 0.10
CA ILE A 426 -9.09 10.96 1.28
C ILE A 426 -9.66 10.33 2.54
N PHE A 427 -10.92 9.90 2.51
CA PHE A 427 -11.56 9.23 3.64
C PHE A 427 -10.86 7.94 4.01
N GLU A 428 -10.50 7.10 3.03
CA GLU A 428 -9.66 5.94 3.26
C GLU A 428 -8.40 6.28 4.08
N LYS A 429 -7.65 7.31 3.68
CA LYS A 429 -6.39 7.67 4.37
C LYS A 429 -6.67 8.29 5.74
N PHE A 430 -7.75 9.06 5.87
CA PHE A 430 -8.19 9.66 7.13
C PHE A 430 -8.61 8.60 8.15
N PHE A 431 -9.47 7.66 7.77
CA PHE A 431 -9.89 6.58 8.65
C PHE A 431 -8.73 5.64 8.98
N PHE A 432 -7.81 5.38 8.05
CA PHE A 432 -6.58 4.67 8.36
C PHE A 432 -5.74 5.42 9.41
N PHE A 433 -5.58 6.74 9.26
CA PHE A 433 -4.88 7.59 10.23
C PHE A 433 -5.55 7.54 11.62
N VAL A 434 -6.87 7.69 11.69
CA VAL A 434 -7.62 7.62 12.95
C VAL A 434 -7.51 6.22 13.57
N GLY A 435 -7.71 5.16 12.78
CA GLY A 435 -7.59 3.77 13.22
C GLY A 435 -6.22 3.47 13.80
N LEU A 436 -5.16 3.88 13.10
CA LEU A 436 -3.78 3.70 13.55
C LEU A 436 -3.53 4.40 14.91
N ASN A 437 -4.04 5.62 15.08
CA ASN A 437 -3.91 6.39 16.32
C ASN A 437 -4.75 5.81 17.48
N LEU A 438 -5.93 5.28 17.19
CA LEU A 438 -6.77 4.58 18.18
C LEU A 438 -6.13 3.28 18.65
N VAL A 439 -5.56 2.49 17.74
CA VAL A 439 -4.86 1.24 18.09
C VAL A 439 -3.65 1.55 18.98
N ARG A 440 -2.89 2.60 18.66
CA ARG A 440 -1.80 3.08 19.52
C ARG A 440 -2.30 3.43 20.92
N LYS A 441 -3.44 4.11 21.06
CA LYS A 441 -3.93 4.55 22.37
C LYS A 441 -4.56 3.44 23.20
N TYR A 442 -5.29 2.52 22.56
CA TYR A 442 -6.19 1.60 23.27
C TYR A 442 -5.85 0.11 23.09
N ALA A 443 -5.15 -0.28 22.03
CA ALA A 443 -5.04 -1.68 21.64
C ALA A 443 -3.61 -2.26 21.68
N LEU A 444 -2.57 -1.51 22.07
CA LEU A 444 -1.19 -2.01 22.15
C LEU A 444 -1.01 -3.26 23.05
N ASN A 445 -1.83 -3.35 24.11
CA ASN A 445 -1.80 -4.44 25.08
C ASN A 445 -2.76 -5.59 24.77
N VAL A 446 -3.59 -5.45 23.73
CA VAL A 446 -4.50 -6.52 23.30
C VAL A 446 -3.71 -7.57 22.53
N SER A 447 -4.08 -8.84 22.70
CA SER A 447 -3.47 -9.93 21.93
C SER A 447 -3.66 -9.72 20.43
N TRP A 448 -2.57 -9.71 19.66
CA TRP A 448 -2.57 -9.53 18.21
C TRP A 448 -3.48 -10.55 17.49
N ARG A 449 -3.61 -11.78 18.02
CA ARG A 449 -4.51 -12.80 17.47
C ARG A 449 -5.97 -12.38 17.51
N LYS A 450 -6.39 -11.74 18.61
CA LYS A 450 -7.76 -11.22 18.76
C LYS A 450 -8.01 -10.04 17.84
N GLN A 451 -6.99 -9.18 17.65
CA GLN A 451 -7.08 -8.05 16.72
C GLN A 451 -7.24 -8.52 15.28
N VAL A 452 -6.42 -9.50 14.85
CA VAL A 452 -6.51 -10.04 13.49
C VAL A 452 -7.85 -10.72 13.25
N LEU A 453 -8.33 -11.53 14.19
CA LEU A 453 -9.63 -12.18 14.07
C LEU A 453 -10.77 -11.16 13.97
N ALA A 454 -10.77 -10.15 14.83
CA ALA A 454 -11.78 -9.09 14.81
C ALA A 454 -11.74 -8.28 13.50
N GLY A 455 -10.54 -7.90 13.04
CA GLY A 455 -10.35 -7.17 11.79
C GLY A 455 -10.85 -7.97 10.59
N SER A 456 -10.47 -9.25 10.47
CA SER A 456 -10.93 -10.14 9.40
C SER A 456 -12.43 -10.38 9.40
N LEU A 457 -13.05 -10.59 10.57
CA LEU A 457 -14.51 -10.75 10.67
C LEU A 457 -15.24 -9.49 10.22
N LEU A 458 -14.74 -8.31 10.59
CA LEU A 458 -15.41 -7.08 10.19
C LEU A 458 -15.23 -6.78 8.70
N VAL A 459 -14.06 -7.04 8.12
CA VAL A 459 -13.86 -6.97 6.66
C VAL A 459 -14.87 -7.85 5.92
N LEU A 460 -15.14 -9.07 6.43
CA LEU A 460 -16.12 -9.97 5.83
C LEU A 460 -17.55 -9.38 5.85
N VAL A 461 -17.95 -8.76 6.97
CA VAL A 461 -19.26 -8.13 7.12
C VAL A 461 -19.43 -6.98 6.12
N PHE A 462 -18.46 -6.08 6.02
CA PHE A 462 -18.53 -4.96 5.07
C PHE A 462 -18.43 -5.42 3.63
N ASN A 463 -17.59 -6.41 3.34
CA ASN A 463 -17.55 -7.00 2.00
C ASN A 463 -18.90 -7.63 1.60
N SER A 464 -19.67 -8.13 2.56
CA SER A 464 -20.99 -8.67 2.29
C SER A 464 -22.00 -7.57 1.93
N LEU A 465 -21.80 -6.33 2.37
CA LEU A 465 -22.65 -5.20 1.98
C LEU A 465 -22.52 -4.86 0.50
N TYR A 466 -21.40 -5.17 -0.16
CA TYR A 466 -21.25 -4.99 -1.61
C TYR A 466 -22.25 -5.80 -2.43
N PHE A 467 -22.75 -6.92 -1.91
CA PHE A 467 -23.76 -7.69 -2.61
C PHE A 467 -25.05 -6.88 -2.85
N ILE A 468 -25.36 -5.91 -1.99
CA ILE A 468 -26.52 -5.01 -2.18
C ILE A 468 -26.36 -4.16 -3.45
N ILE A 469 -25.13 -3.71 -3.74
CA ILE A 469 -24.80 -2.94 -4.95
C ILE A 469 -24.80 -3.86 -6.18
N ILE A 470 -24.16 -5.03 -6.05
CA ILE A 470 -24.03 -6.01 -7.15
C ILE A 470 -25.41 -6.50 -7.61
N PHE A 471 -26.30 -6.86 -6.68
CA PHE A 471 -27.66 -7.34 -6.97
C PHE A 471 -28.68 -6.23 -7.23
N ASP A 472 -28.23 -4.99 -7.41
CA ASP A 472 -29.08 -3.86 -7.80
C ASP A 472 -30.22 -3.56 -6.80
N ILE A 473 -29.98 -3.83 -5.51
CA ILE A 473 -30.96 -3.53 -4.45
C ILE A 473 -30.89 -2.04 -4.11
N TRP A 474 -29.66 -1.52 -3.98
CA TRP A 474 -29.42 -0.10 -3.71
C TRP A 474 -28.07 0.33 -4.29
N ARG A 475 -28.10 1.02 -5.44
CA ARG A 475 -26.92 1.60 -6.09
C ARG A 475 -26.88 3.10 -5.82
N ASN A 476 -25.96 3.49 -4.96
CA ASN A 476 -25.70 4.88 -4.63
C ASN A 476 -24.20 5.06 -4.39
N SER A 477 -23.60 6.08 -5.00
CA SER A 477 -22.15 6.34 -4.95
C SER A 477 -21.67 6.57 -3.51
N TRP A 478 -22.44 7.28 -2.69
CA TRP A 478 -22.09 7.52 -1.28
C TRP A 478 -22.20 6.26 -0.42
N PHE A 479 -23.17 5.38 -0.71
CA PHE A 479 -23.25 4.08 -0.03
C PHE A 479 -22.02 3.22 -0.35
N TYR A 480 -21.61 3.20 -1.62
CA TYR A 480 -20.37 2.53 -2.03
C TYR A 480 -19.14 3.09 -1.30
N ILE A 481 -18.97 4.42 -1.27
CA ILE A 481 -17.86 5.08 -0.58
C ILE A 481 -17.81 4.68 0.90
N PHE A 482 -18.97 4.69 1.58
CA PHE A 482 -19.07 4.26 2.96
C PHE A 482 -18.61 2.81 3.16
N THR A 483 -19.04 1.89 2.29
CA THR A 483 -18.66 0.47 2.38
C THR A 483 -17.16 0.24 2.13
N ASP A 484 -16.54 0.93 1.16
CA ASP A 484 -15.12 0.75 0.80
C ASP A 484 -14.20 1.30 1.90
N VAL A 485 -14.48 2.53 2.35
CA VAL A 485 -13.71 3.21 3.41
C VAL A 485 -13.75 2.42 4.71
N SER A 486 -14.91 1.87 5.05
CA SER A 486 -15.08 1.08 6.29
C SER A 486 -14.25 -0.21 6.25
N ALA A 487 -14.17 -0.89 5.10
CA ALA A 487 -13.33 -2.08 4.96
C ALA A 487 -11.83 -1.76 5.18
N LEU A 488 -11.36 -0.60 4.72
CA LEU A 488 -9.96 -0.21 4.86
C LEU A 488 -9.57 0.16 6.31
N PHE A 489 -10.46 0.81 7.06
CA PHE A 489 -10.23 1.03 8.50
C PHE A 489 -9.94 -0.31 9.21
N MET A 490 -10.66 -1.37 8.85
CA MET A 490 -10.50 -2.69 9.47
C MET A 490 -9.21 -3.38 9.03
N TYR A 491 -8.77 -3.14 7.80
CA TYR A 491 -7.44 -3.54 7.34
C TYR A 491 -6.31 -2.91 8.18
N THR A 492 -6.51 -1.70 8.72
CA THR A 492 -5.55 -1.04 9.62
C THR A 492 -5.25 -1.89 10.86
N LEU A 493 -6.26 -2.58 11.41
CA LEU A 493 -6.10 -3.47 12.57
C LEU A 493 -5.18 -4.65 12.23
N ASN A 494 -5.31 -5.21 11.03
CA ASN A 494 -4.47 -6.31 10.54
C ASN A 494 -3.04 -5.83 10.21
N PHE A 495 -2.92 -4.64 9.61
CA PHE A 495 -1.65 -4.05 9.24
C PHE A 495 -0.75 -3.83 10.46
N LEU A 496 -1.27 -3.20 11.52
CA LEU A 496 -0.46 -2.96 12.71
C LEU A 496 -0.12 -4.27 13.43
N ALA A 497 -1.04 -5.23 13.49
CA ALA A 497 -0.76 -6.54 14.08
C ALA A 497 0.42 -7.23 13.37
N SER A 498 0.52 -7.17 12.04
CA SER A 498 1.66 -7.75 11.30
C SER A 498 2.99 -7.03 11.59
N HIS A 499 2.97 -5.71 11.68
CA HIS A 499 4.18 -4.89 11.82
C HIS A 499 4.67 -4.77 13.28
N ALA A 500 3.76 -4.64 14.26
CA ALA A 500 4.09 -4.60 15.68
C ALA A 500 4.50 -5.97 16.23
N CYS A 501 3.98 -7.06 15.65
CA CYS A 501 4.33 -8.43 16.00
C CYS A 501 5.79 -8.75 15.67
N MET A 502 6.36 -8.15 14.62
CA MET A 502 7.82 -8.20 14.39
C MET A 502 8.59 -7.66 15.60
N GLY A 503 8.19 -6.54 16.18
CA GLY A 503 8.84 -5.98 17.37
C GLY A 503 8.80 -6.90 18.61
N LYS A 504 7.70 -7.63 18.83
CA LYS A 504 7.54 -8.55 19.98
C LYS A 504 8.16 -9.94 19.77
N TYR A 505 8.13 -10.50 18.55
CA TYR A 505 8.67 -11.84 18.28
C TYR A 505 10.19 -11.88 18.20
N TRP A 506 10.83 -10.78 17.80
CA TRP A 506 12.28 -10.64 17.91
C TRP A 506 12.77 -10.78 19.35
N HIS A 507 11.99 -10.32 20.33
CA HIS A 507 12.28 -10.49 21.76
C HIS A 507 12.07 -11.94 22.24
N LYS A 508 10.86 -12.51 22.02
CA LYS A 508 10.52 -13.86 22.52
C LYS A 508 11.35 -14.99 21.89
N SER A 509 11.76 -14.84 20.63
CA SER A 509 12.63 -15.82 19.97
C SER A 509 14.06 -15.76 20.50
N PHE A 510 14.45 -14.64 21.10
CA PHE A 510 15.74 -14.45 21.77
C PHE A 510 15.70 -14.97 23.22
N ASP A 511 14.58 -14.76 23.93
CA ASP A 511 14.33 -15.38 25.24
C ASP A 511 14.38 -16.91 25.19
N PHE A 512 13.83 -17.51 24.11
CA PHE A 512 13.92 -18.94 23.85
C PHE A 512 15.37 -19.40 23.59
N TRP A 513 16.22 -18.54 23.00
CA TRP A 513 17.62 -18.84 22.72
C TRP A 513 18.48 -18.84 24.00
N LEU A 514 18.21 -17.95 24.96
CA LEU A 514 18.87 -17.98 26.27
C LEU A 514 18.48 -19.21 27.10
N SER A 515 17.23 -19.69 26.98
CA SER A 515 16.82 -20.93 27.65
C SER A 515 17.44 -22.19 27.04
N PHE A 516 17.83 -22.17 25.75
CA PHE A 516 18.50 -23.30 25.09
C PHE A 516 20.02 -23.23 25.23
N SER A 517 20.60 -22.02 25.29
CA SER A 517 22.05 -21.82 25.48
C SER A 517 22.52 -22.05 26.91
N SER A 518 21.65 -22.01 27.93
CA SER A 518 21.99 -22.38 29.32
C SER A 518 21.93 -23.88 29.58
N SER A 519 21.43 -24.68 28.63
CA SER A 519 21.34 -26.15 28.76
C SER A 519 22.56 -26.88 28.17
N HIS A 520 23.48 -26.17 27.50
CA HIS A 520 24.71 -26.71 26.90
C HIS A 520 25.93 -25.84 27.25
N ARG A 521 26.17 -25.66 28.55
CA ARG A 521 27.50 -25.41 29.12
C ARG A 521 27.72 -26.26 30.34
#